data_AF-A0A7J5EHQ8-F1
#
_entry.id   AF-A0A7J5EHQ8-F1
#
_cell.length_a   1.000
_cell.length_b   1.000
_cell.length_c   1.000
_cell.angle_alpha   90.00
_cell.angle_beta   90.00
_cell.angle_gamma   90.00
#
_symmetry.space_group_name_H-M   'P 1'
#
loop_
_entity.id
_entity.type
_entity.pdbx_description
1 polymer ?
#
loop_
_entity_poly.entity_id
_entity_poly.type
_entity_poly.pdbx_seq_one_letter_code
_entity_poly.pdbx_strand_id
1 'polypeptide(L)'
;MQMIKVAGHAKFLSHGLKLPAEWQDPSGDPAGKHYGEALKPEEKVAAPKLIPPFFLPHNPNKYHQQACDEVGQIYKDIHDGCLDAIAYAHNMWKVQAKFKDLKIMAVSAIGAPGCLDGPELESLIKNAPMVASWSDGKAKHRDAVAKGVSKCFKDWQSMVTVPGLPWYPAFAAFPGPMAPPMPNVPTPLVACPSAQMAAMTPMTLKSEMDSALDGGLKNEDPTKQYEALHDAIATVVAAAFMLWLPAQQVIGVMGKGPVPSFAPPYVPVGPVVAGDNIPTPGHLAT
;
A
#
# COMPACT_ATOMS: atom_id res chain seq x y z
N MET A 1 7.03 -1.52 3.90
CA MET A 1 5.76 -1.74 4.62
C MET A 1 5.65 -3.21 5.00
N GLN A 2 5.20 -3.52 6.22
CA GLN A 2 4.96 -4.91 6.64
C GLN A 2 3.47 -5.22 6.50
N MET A 3 3.13 -6.21 5.66
CA MET A 3 1.74 -6.57 5.40
C MET A 3 1.23 -7.60 6.41
N ILE A 4 0.10 -7.32 7.05
CA ILE A 4 -0.54 -8.21 8.04
C ILE A 4 -1.62 -9.02 7.34
N LYS A 5 -1.23 -10.07 6.61
CA LYS A 5 -2.14 -10.87 5.75
C LYS A 5 -3.35 -11.43 6.50
N VAL A 6 -3.15 -11.90 7.74
CA VAL A 6 -4.22 -12.48 8.57
C VAL A 6 -5.34 -11.46 8.86
N ALA A 7 -5.01 -10.17 9.00
CA ALA A 7 -6.02 -9.13 9.17
C ALA A 7 -6.88 -8.98 7.92
N GLY A 8 -6.27 -9.09 6.73
CA GLY A 8 -6.98 -9.11 5.45
C GLY A 8 -7.86 -10.34 5.28
N HIS A 9 -7.41 -11.53 5.70
CA HIS A 9 -8.24 -12.74 5.68
C HIS A 9 -9.49 -12.59 6.56
N ALA A 10 -9.32 -12.11 7.79
CA ALA A 10 -10.43 -11.85 8.70
C ALA A 10 -11.39 -10.79 8.13
N LYS A 11 -10.84 -9.75 7.49
CA LYS A 11 -11.61 -8.71 6.84
C LYS A 11 -12.42 -9.24 5.66
N PHE A 12 -11.85 -10.12 4.83
CA PHE A 12 -12.60 -10.78 3.76
C PHE A 12 -13.75 -11.62 4.33
N LEU A 13 -13.45 -12.49 5.29
CA LEU A 13 -14.45 -13.35 5.94
C LEU A 13 -15.57 -12.54 6.60
N SER A 14 -15.29 -11.32 7.10
CA SER A 14 -16.31 -10.44 7.69
C SER A 14 -17.43 -10.02 6.74
N HIS A 15 -17.22 -10.14 5.42
CA HIS A 15 -18.28 -9.92 4.42
C HIS A 15 -19.31 -11.04 4.38
N GLY A 16 -19.03 -12.19 5.01
CA GLY A 16 -20.00 -13.29 5.17
C GLY A 16 -20.45 -13.92 3.85
N LEU A 17 -19.63 -13.81 2.80
CA LEU A 17 -19.94 -14.31 1.47
C LEU A 17 -20.09 -15.83 1.49
N LYS A 18 -21.13 -16.32 0.82
CA LYS A 18 -21.48 -17.74 0.79
C LYS A 18 -21.28 -18.36 -0.58
N LEU A 19 -20.90 -19.64 -0.60
CA LEU A 19 -20.87 -20.46 -1.82
C LEU A 19 -21.68 -21.76 -1.65
N PRO A 20 -22.33 -22.26 -2.72
CA PRO A 20 -22.52 -21.62 -4.02
C PRO A 20 -23.33 -20.32 -3.93
N ALA A 21 -23.04 -19.37 -4.82
CA ALA A 21 -23.76 -18.10 -4.90
C ALA A 21 -25.23 -18.35 -5.26
N GLU A 22 -26.14 -17.56 -4.65
CA GLU A 22 -27.59 -17.58 -4.93
C GLU A 22 -28.27 -18.95 -4.79
N TRP A 23 -27.65 -19.88 -4.06
CA TRP A 23 -28.22 -21.21 -3.83
C TRP A 23 -29.53 -21.14 -3.03
N GLN A 24 -30.49 -22.00 -3.39
CA GLN A 24 -31.68 -22.28 -2.61
C GLN A 24 -31.78 -23.80 -2.46
N ASP A 25 -31.87 -24.27 -1.21
CA ASP A 25 -32.06 -25.70 -0.96
C ASP A 25 -33.38 -26.17 -1.60
N PRO A 26 -33.39 -27.31 -2.32
CA PRO A 26 -34.62 -27.91 -2.82
C PRO A 26 -35.60 -28.13 -1.67
N SER A 27 -36.83 -27.68 -1.85
CA SER A 27 -37.88 -27.73 -0.83
C SER A 27 -39.14 -28.43 -1.34
N GLY A 28 -39.97 -28.94 -0.43
CA GLY A 28 -41.21 -29.65 -0.77
C GLY A 28 -41.05 -31.15 -1.06
N ASP A 29 -42.17 -31.82 -1.34
CA ASP A 29 -42.24 -33.23 -1.72
C ASP A 29 -42.42 -33.34 -3.25
N PRO A 30 -41.54 -34.02 -4.00
CA PRO A 30 -40.46 -34.90 -3.53
C PRO A 30 -39.06 -34.29 -3.49
N ALA A 31 -38.89 -33.04 -3.95
CA ALA A 31 -37.59 -32.44 -4.19
C ALA A 31 -36.67 -32.39 -2.95
N GLY A 32 -37.20 -32.01 -1.79
CA GLY A 32 -36.42 -31.95 -0.54
C GLY A 32 -36.01 -33.32 -0.03
N LYS A 33 -36.87 -34.34 -0.18
CA LYS A 33 -36.54 -35.73 0.16
C LYS A 33 -35.43 -36.26 -0.74
N HIS A 34 -35.59 -36.10 -2.05
CA HIS A 34 -34.58 -36.53 -3.01
C HIS A 34 -33.24 -35.85 -2.76
N TYR A 35 -33.21 -34.56 -2.43
CA TYR A 35 -31.97 -33.85 -2.11
C TYR A 35 -31.29 -34.40 -0.84
N GLY A 36 -32.06 -34.63 0.23
CA GLY A 36 -31.53 -35.19 1.48
C GLY A 36 -31.05 -36.64 1.38
N GLU A 37 -31.65 -37.43 0.48
CA GLU A 37 -31.31 -38.83 0.20
C GLU A 37 -30.17 -38.98 -0.83
N ALA A 38 -29.96 -37.97 -1.68
CA ALA A 38 -28.86 -37.98 -2.66
C ALA A 38 -27.47 -37.91 -2.02
N LEU A 39 -27.36 -37.44 -0.77
CA LEU A 39 -26.11 -37.33 -0.04
C LEU A 39 -25.90 -38.53 0.90
N LYS A 40 -24.72 -39.15 0.83
CA LYS A 40 -24.33 -40.17 1.82
C LYS A 40 -24.20 -39.55 3.21
N PRO A 41 -24.34 -40.33 4.29
CA PRO A 41 -24.19 -39.81 5.66
C PRO A 41 -22.89 -39.03 5.87
N GLU A 42 -21.76 -39.51 5.34
CA GLU A 42 -20.46 -38.83 5.45
C GLU A 42 -20.36 -37.53 4.63
N GLU A 43 -21.29 -37.28 3.71
CA GLU A 43 -21.28 -36.12 2.81
C GLU A 43 -22.19 -34.99 3.30
N LYS A 44 -22.99 -35.24 4.36
CA LYS A 44 -23.93 -34.26 4.91
C LYS A 44 -23.27 -33.14 5.70
N VAL A 45 -22.08 -33.40 6.24
CA VAL A 45 -21.30 -32.42 7.00
C VAL A 45 -19.82 -32.56 6.65
N ALA A 46 -19.18 -31.47 6.24
CA ALA A 46 -17.74 -31.39 6.06
C ALA A 46 -17.15 -30.20 6.83
N ALA A 47 -15.93 -30.40 7.33
CA ALA A 47 -15.15 -29.33 7.94
C ALA A 47 -14.33 -28.58 6.88
N PRO A 48 -14.10 -27.27 7.04
CA PRO A 48 -13.27 -26.50 6.13
C PRO A 48 -11.82 -26.98 6.16
N LYS A 49 -11.20 -27.08 4.97
CA LYS A 49 -9.76 -27.36 4.83
C LYS A 49 -8.96 -26.06 4.77
N LEU A 50 -9.53 -25.01 4.16
CA LEU A 50 -8.92 -23.70 4.10
C LEU A 50 -9.14 -22.95 5.41
N ILE A 51 -8.05 -22.58 6.10
CA ILE A 51 -8.11 -21.88 7.39
C ILE A 51 -7.29 -20.56 7.33
N PRO A 52 -7.90 -19.40 7.69
CA PRO A 52 -9.33 -19.21 7.87
C PRO A 52 -10.08 -19.41 6.53
N PRO A 53 -11.34 -19.85 6.55
CA PRO A 53 -12.14 -19.93 5.35
C PRO A 53 -12.36 -18.51 4.80
N PHE A 54 -12.28 -18.36 3.48
CA PHE A 54 -12.62 -17.09 2.82
C PHE A 54 -14.12 -17.00 2.55
N PHE A 55 -14.75 -18.13 2.23
CA PHE A 55 -16.19 -18.24 1.99
C PHE A 55 -16.84 -19.17 3.02
N LEU A 56 -18.10 -18.89 3.33
CA LEU A 56 -18.93 -19.77 4.15
C LEU A 56 -19.77 -20.68 3.25
N PRO A 57 -19.93 -21.97 3.58
CA PRO A 57 -20.78 -22.82 2.76
C PRO A 57 -22.26 -22.47 3.00
N HIS A 58 -23.08 -22.56 1.95
CA HIS A 58 -24.52 -22.28 2.10
C HIS A 58 -25.21 -23.30 3.02
N ASN A 59 -24.76 -24.55 2.95
CA ASN A 59 -25.17 -25.64 3.82
C ASN A 59 -23.91 -26.47 4.14
N PRO A 60 -23.89 -27.29 5.21
CA PRO A 60 -22.66 -27.94 5.67
C PRO A 60 -22.20 -29.11 4.79
N ASN A 61 -22.88 -29.38 3.67
CA ASN A 61 -22.57 -30.54 2.85
C ASN A 61 -21.16 -30.45 2.26
N LYS A 62 -20.59 -31.62 1.97
CA LYS A 62 -19.23 -31.76 1.46
C LYS A 62 -18.96 -30.96 0.19
N TYR A 63 -19.92 -30.88 -0.73
CA TYR A 63 -19.75 -30.24 -2.02
C TYR A 63 -19.71 -28.71 -1.90
N HIS A 64 -20.53 -28.13 -1.03
CA HIS A 64 -20.52 -26.70 -0.74
C HIS A 64 -19.23 -26.31 -0.02
N GLN A 65 -18.81 -27.11 0.97
CA GLN A 65 -17.54 -26.87 1.65
C GLN A 65 -16.34 -26.99 0.70
N GLN A 66 -16.35 -27.97 -0.21
CA GLN A 66 -15.30 -28.13 -1.21
C GLN A 66 -15.25 -26.91 -2.16
N ALA A 67 -16.39 -26.40 -2.61
CA ALA A 67 -16.45 -25.17 -3.41
C ALA A 67 -15.87 -23.96 -2.63
N CYS A 68 -16.19 -23.83 -1.34
CA CYS A 68 -15.60 -22.80 -0.48
C CYS A 68 -14.08 -22.93 -0.34
N ASP A 69 -13.55 -24.14 -0.20
CA ASP A 69 -12.12 -24.38 -0.07
C ASP A 69 -11.39 -24.07 -1.39
N GLU A 70 -11.91 -24.53 -2.53
CA GLU A 70 -11.29 -24.35 -3.85
C GLU A 70 -11.31 -22.89 -4.31
N VAL A 71 -12.50 -22.25 -4.27
CA VAL A 71 -12.63 -20.84 -4.64
C VAL A 71 -11.94 -19.95 -3.60
N GLY A 72 -12.06 -20.29 -2.32
CA GLY A 72 -11.38 -19.58 -1.24
C GLY A 72 -9.87 -19.59 -1.41
N GLN A 73 -9.27 -20.70 -1.87
CA GLN A 73 -7.83 -20.77 -2.12
C GLN A 73 -7.42 -19.81 -3.25
N ILE A 74 -8.23 -19.70 -4.31
CA ILE A 74 -7.97 -18.74 -5.40
C ILE A 74 -7.96 -17.31 -4.88
N TYR A 75 -8.97 -16.91 -4.10
CA TYR A 75 -9.04 -15.57 -3.51
C TYR A 75 -7.92 -15.31 -2.51
N LYS A 76 -7.55 -16.31 -1.72
CA LYS A 76 -6.40 -16.23 -0.81
C LYS A 76 -5.10 -16.01 -1.57
N ASP A 77 -4.86 -16.74 -2.66
CA ASP A 77 -3.68 -16.56 -3.50
C ASP A 77 -3.62 -15.16 -4.09
N ILE A 78 -4.75 -14.65 -4.60
CA ILE A 78 -4.83 -13.30 -5.15
C ILE A 78 -4.52 -12.27 -4.06
N HIS A 79 -5.20 -12.38 -2.91
CA HIS A 79 -5.00 -11.49 -1.77
C HIS A 79 -3.53 -11.47 -1.30
N ASP A 80 -2.98 -12.64 -0.99
CA ASP A 80 -1.64 -12.76 -0.41
C ASP A 80 -0.56 -12.38 -1.43
N GLY A 81 -0.72 -12.78 -2.70
CA GLY A 81 0.20 -12.44 -3.77
C GLY A 81 0.21 -10.95 -4.09
N CYS A 82 -0.95 -10.30 -4.13
CA CYS A 82 -1.05 -8.85 -4.30
C CYS A 82 -0.41 -8.08 -3.15
N LEU A 83 -0.63 -8.48 -1.90
CA LEU A 83 0.02 -7.83 -0.75
C LEU A 83 1.54 -7.97 -0.78
N ASP A 84 2.05 -9.14 -1.15
CA ASP A 84 3.49 -9.35 -1.32
C ASP A 84 4.06 -8.50 -2.47
N ALA A 85 3.34 -8.39 -3.58
CA ALA A 85 3.73 -7.55 -4.71
C ALA A 85 3.76 -6.06 -4.35
N ILE A 86 2.80 -5.57 -3.57
CA ILE A 86 2.79 -4.19 -3.05
C ILE A 86 3.97 -3.97 -2.09
N ALA A 87 4.25 -4.91 -1.19
CA ALA A 87 5.39 -4.81 -0.28
C ALA A 87 6.72 -4.77 -1.05
N TYR A 88 6.86 -5.62 -2.08
CA TYR A 88 8.00 -5.61 -2.98
C TYR A 88 8.16 -4.27 -3.70
N ALA A 89 7.09 -3.80 -4.35
CA ALA A 89 7.09 -2.53 -5.09
C ALA A 89 7.43 -1.33 -4.18
N HIS A 90 6.85 -1.29 -2.99
CA HIS A 90 7.16 -0.26 -2.00
C HIS A 90 8.65 -0.28 -1.59
N ASN A 91 9.25 -1.46 -1.42
CA ASN A 91 10.67 -1.55 -1.08
C ASN A 91 11.57 -1.08 -2.24
N MET A 92 11.21 -1.41 -3.49
CA MET A 92 11.90 -0.89 -4.68
C MET A 92 11.73 0.61 -4.86
N TRP A 93 10.55 1.14 -4.53
CA TRP A 93 10.31 2.57 -4.50
C TRP A 93 11.16 3.26 -3.43
N LYS A 94 11.21 2.70 -2.21
CA LYS A 94 11.93 3.30 -1.06
C LYS A 94 13.40 3.54 -1.37
N VAL A 95 14.07 2.59 -2.02
CA VAL A 95 15.50 2.73 -2.38
C VAL A 95 15.74 3.76 -3.48
N GLN A 96 14.72 4.07 -4.28
CA GLN A 96 14.77 5.08 -5.34
C GLN A 96 14.26 6.45 -4.85
N ALA A 97 13.54 6.47 -3.73
CA ALA A 97 12.90 7.67 -3.21
C ALA A 97 13.93 8.71 -2.76
N LYS A 98 13.62 9.97 -3.04
CA LYS A 98 14.48 11.11 -2.76
C LYS A 98 13.68 12.35 -2.47
N PHE A 99 14.27 13.23 -1.67
CA PHE A 99 13.79 14.60 -1.52
C PHE A 99 14.49 15.48 -2.55
N LYS A 100 13.76 16.41 -3.16
CA LYS A 100 14.25 17.36 -4.15
C LYS A 100 13.64 18.73 -3.93
N ASP A 101 14.22 19.73 -4.58
CA ASP A 101 13.72 21.11 -4.62
C ASP A 101 13.51 21.72 -3.23
N LEU A 102 14.35 21.32 -2.27
CA LEU A 102 14.32 21.88 -0.93
C LEU A 102 14.99 23.25 -0.91
N LYS A 103 14.40 24.17 -0.18
CA LYS A 103 14.99 25.46 0.19
C LYS A 103 15.54 25.38 1.60
N ILE A 104 16.81 25.72 1.77
CA ILE A 104 17.47 25.72 3.06
C ILE A 104 17.68 27.16 3.54
N MET A 105 17.18 27.44 4.74
CA MET A 105 17.25 28.75 5.39
C MET A 105 17.78 28.57 6.81
N ALA A 106 19.06 28.87 6.99
CA ALA A 106 19.83 28.55 8.19
C ALA A 106 19.63 27.07 8.57
N VAL A 107 19.07 26.81 9.74
CA VAL A 107 18.86 25.44 10.25
C VAL A 107 17.75 24.67 9.54
N SER A 108 16.83 25.38 8.88
CA SER A 108 15.56 24.83 8.42
C SER A 108 15.61 24.37 6.97
N ALA A 109 15.08 23.17 6.71
CA ALA A 109 14.74 22.67 5.39
C ALA A 109 13.27 22.89 5.10
N ILE A 110 12.95 23.46 3.94
CA ILE A 110 11.59 23.74 3.49
C ILE A 110 11.36 23.07 2.14
N GLY A 111 10.30 22.28 2.03
CA GLY A 111 9.92 21.57 0.81
C GLY A 111 8.45 21.84 0.50
N ALA A 112 8.17 22.37 -0.68
CA ALA A 112 6.82 22.53 -1.19
C ALA A 112 6.19 21.16 -1.53
N PRO A 113 4.86 21.08 -1.73
CA PRO A 113 4.22 19.83 -2.17
C PRO A 113 4.92 19.23 -3.38
N GLY A 114 5.27 17.94 -3.28
CA GLY A 114 5.95 17.20 -4.34
C GLY A 114 7.47 17.14 -4.17
N CYS A 115 7.99 17.63 -3.04
CA CYS A 115 9.40 17.53 -2.71
C CYS A 115 9.86 16.08 -2.50
N LEU A 116 8.95 15.14 -2.21
CA LEU A 116 9.26 13.71 -2.20
C LEU A 116 9.00 13.10 -3.58
N ASP A 117 10.03 12.51 -4.16
CA ASP A 117 10.00 11.90 -5.47
C ASP A 117 10.40 10.43 -5.44
N GLY A 118 9.85 9.66 -6.37
CA GLY A 118 10.03 8.21 -6.45
C GLY A 118 9.20 7.62 -7.60
N PRO A 119 9.54 6.40 -8.06
CA PRO A 119 8.91 5.78 -9.21
C PRO A 119 7.43 5.47 -8.96
N GLU A 120 6.65 5.28 -10.02
CA GLU A 120 5.29 4.77 -9.87
C GLU A 120 5.28 3.30 -9.46
N LEU A 121 4.30 2.90 -8.65
CA LEU A 121 4.23 1.55 -8.12
C LEU A 121 3.61 0.55 -9.10
N GLU A 122 2.77 1.01 -10.04
CA GLU A 122 1.95 0.11 -10.87
C GLU A 122 2.79 -0.94 -11.61
N SER A 123 3.82 -0.49 -12.33
CA SER A 123 4.72 -1.39 -13.06
C SER A 123 5.50 -2.31 -12.12
N LEU A 124 5.94 -1.79 -10.97
CA LEU A 124 6.66 -2.57 -9.96
C LEU A 124 5.79 -3.66 -9.34
N ILE A 125 4.50 -3.39 -9.11
CA ILE A 125 3.53 -4.37 -8.59
C ILE A 125 3.26 -5.44 -9.65
N LYS A 126 2.97 -5.04 -10.89
CA LYS A 126 2.65 -5.97 -12.00
C LYS A 126 3.81 -6.92 -12.32
N ASN A 127 5.03 -6.41 -12.27
CA ASN A 127 6.25 -7.17 -12.56
C ASN A 127 6.85 -7.88 -11.34
N ALA A 128 6.19 -7.82 -10.18
CA ALA A 128 6.69 -8.48 -8.99
C ALA A 128 6.66 -10.02 -9.18
N PRO A 129 7.72 -10.76 -8.79
CA PRO A 129 7.88 -12.18 -9.17
C PRO A 129 6.73 -13.11 -8.79
N MET A 130 6.00 -12.79 -7.71
CA MET A 130 4.89 -13.60 -7.20
C MET A 130 3.58 -13.44 -7.98
N VAL A 131 3.45 -12.39 -8.82
CA VAL A 131 2.23 -12.11 -9.60
C VAL A 131 2.47 -11.91 -11.10
N ALA A 132 3.73 -11.77 -11.52
CA ALA A 132 4.08 -11.49 -12.91
C ALA A 132 3.59 -12.57 -13.90
N SER A 133 3.59 -13.84 -13.47
CA SER A 133 3.15 -14.97 -14.30
C SER A 133 1.64 -15.20 -14.30
N TRP A 134 0.86 -14.41 -13.55
CA TRP A 134 -0.59 -14.59 -13.49
C TRP A 134 -1.23 -14.27 -14.84
N SER A 135 -2.22 -15.08 -15.21
CA SER A 135 -3.06 -14.95 -16.40
C SER A 135 -4.54 -14.76 -16.01
N ASP A 136 -5.38 -14.48 -17.01
CA ASP A 136 -6.84 -14.49 -16.92
C ASP A 136 -7.40 -13.62 -15.78
N GLY A 137 -8.39 -14.12 -15.02
CA GLY A 137 -9.01 -13.38 -13.92
C GLY A 137 -8.02 -12.95 -12.84
N LYS A 138 -7.01 -13.79 -12.53
CA LYS A 138 -5.96 -13.44 -11.56
C LYS A 138 -5.15 -12.22 -12.04
N ALA A 139 -4.80 -12.17 -13.33
CA ALA A 139 -4.10 -11.03 -13.92
C ALA A 139 -4.94 -9.73 -13.87
N LYS A 140 -6.24 -9.83 -14.16
CA LYS A 140 -7.16 -8.69 -14.09
C LYS A 140 -7.26 -8.11 -12.68
N HIS A 141 -7.33 -8.95 -11.64
CA HIS A 141 -7.28 -8.48 -10.25
C HIS A 141 -5.94 -7.85 -9.90
N ARG A 142 -4.81 -8.47 -10.26
CA ARG A 142 -3.47 -7.89 -10.07
C ARG A 142 -3.38 -6.50 -10.68
N ASP A 143 -3.85 -6.34 -11.92
CA ASP A 143 -3.75 -5.08 -12.65
C ASP A 143 -4.63 -3.98 -12.02
N ALA A 144 -5.82 -4.34 -11.54
CA ALA A 144 -6.70 -3.45 -10.81
C ALA A 144 -6.07 -2.98 -9.49
N VAL A 145 -5.52 -3.93 -8.70
CA VAL A 145 -4.82 -3.64 -7.45
C VAL A 145 -3.60 -2.75 -7.70
N ALA A 146 -2.78 -3.08 -8.70
CA ALA A 146 -1.58 -2.32 -9.04
C ALA A 146 -1.91 -0.87 -9.41
N LYS A 147 -2.93 -0.67 -10.24
CA LYS A 147 -3.36 0.66 -10.68
C LYS A 147 -3.94 1.48 -9.53
N GLY A 148 -4.86 0.90 -8.75
CA GLY A 148 -5.52 1.59 -7.64
C GLY A 148 -4.54 2.00 -6.54
N VAL A 149 -3.68 1.08 -6.10
CA VAL A 149 -2.66 1.35 -5.08
C VAL A 149 -1.62 2.36 -5.57
N SER A 150 -1.15 2.23 -6.82
CA SER A 150 -0.17 3.15 -7.40
C SER A 150 -0.71 4.57 -7.46
N LYS A 151 -1.96 4.74 -7.92
CA LYS A 151 -2.62 6.04 -7.95
C LYS A 151 -2.72 6.67 -6.56
N CYS A 152 -3.31 5.97 -5.59
CA CYS A 152 -3.44 6.46 -4.22
C CYS A 152 -2.09 6.85 -3.60
N PHE A 153 -1.07 6.01 -3.79
CA PHE A 153 0.26 6.26 -3.26
C PHE A 153 0.93 7.45 -3.94
N LYS A 154 0.75 7.62 -5.26
CA LYS A 154 1.27 8.78 -6.00
C LYS A 154 0.59 10.07 -5.56
N ASP A 155 -0.72 10.06 -5.37
CA ASP A 155 -1.49 11.19 -4.87
C ASP A 155 -0.96 11.62 -3.49
N TRP A 156 -0.74 10.67 -2.57
CA TRP A 156 -0.08 10.94 -1.29
C TRP A 156 1.34 11.52 -1.46
N GLN A 157 2.21 10.83 -2.21
CA GLN A 157 3.61 11.21 -2.38
C GLN A 157 3.75 12.63 -2.95
N SER A 158 2.95 12.95 -3.96
CA SER A 158 2.98 14.23 -4.67
C SER A 158 2.63 15.45 -3.80
N MET A 159 2.05 15.22 -2.62
CA MET A 159 1.64 16.28 -1.71
C MET A 159 2.42 16.28 -0.40
N VAL A 160 3.48 15.47 -0.29
CA VAL A 160 4.42 15.52 0.83
C VAL A 160 5.17 16.85 0.83
N THR A 161 5.35 17.41 2.03
CA THR A 161 6.04 18.68 2.30
C THR A 161 7.09 18.51 3.40
N VAL A 162 8.06 19.44 3.44
CA VAL A 162 8.98 19.58 4.58
C VAL A 162 8.70 20.95 5.23
N PRO A 163 8.08 21.00 6.42
CA PRO A 163 7.53 22.24 6.98
C PRO A 163 8.55 23.05 7.79
N GLY A 164 9.77 23.27 7.26
CA GLY A 164 10.79 24.05 7.97
C GLY A 164 11.56 23.27 9.05
N LEU A 165 11.72 21.96 8.88
CA LEU A 165 12.34 21.08 9.86
C LEU A 165 13.81 21.44 10.10
N PRO A 166 14.31 21.39 11.35
CA PRO A 166 15.67 21.79 11.71
C PRO A 166 16.72 20.73 11.32
N TRP A 167 16.83 20.46 10.02
CA TRP A 167 17.68 19.42 9.46
C TRP A 167 19.16 19.77 9.49
N TYR A 168 19.53 21.05 9.51
CA TYR A 168 20.93 21.47 9.38
C TYR A 168 21.38 22.42 10.50
N PRO A 169 21.47 21.99 11.77
CA PRO A 169 21.89 22.87 12.88
C PRO A 169 23.21 23.62 12.62
N ALA A 170 24.17 22.98 11.93
CA ALA A 170 25.45 23.59 11.57
C ALA A 170 25.34 24.80 10.63
N PHE A 171 24.21 24.94 9.92
CA PHE A 171 23.97 26.04 8.98
C PHE A 171 23.49 27.33 9.67
N ALA A 172 23.28 27.32 10.99
CA ALA A 172 23.01 28.53 11.75
C ALA A 172 24.18 29.53 11.70
N ALA A 173 25.42 29.02 11.73
CA ALA A 173 26.65 29.80 11.74
C ALA A 173 27.80 28.97 11.15
N PHE A 174 27.91 28.99 9.82
CA PHE A 174 28.93 28.26 9.08
C PHE A 174 30.19 29.12 8.85
N PRO A 175 31.41 28.61 9.12
CA PRO A 175 32.67 29.35 9.00
C PRO A 175 33.25 29.31 7.57
N GLY A 176 32.52 29.87 6.61
CA GLY A 176 32.98 29.93 5.22
C GLY A 176 31.97 30.61 4.31
N PRO A 177 32.38 30.97 3.08
CA PRO A 177 31.49 31.64 2.12
C PRO A 177 30.38 30.72 1.56
N MET A 178 30.56 29.40 1.67
CA MET A 178 29.68 28.38 1.14
C MET A 178 29.73 27.16 2.06
N ALA A 179 28.57 26.71 2.55
CA ALA A 179 28.46 25.45 3.25
C ALA A 179 28.50 24.28 2.25
N PRO A 180 29.39 23.29 2.45
CA PRO A 180 29.45 22.10 1.60
C PRO A 180 28.21 21.22 1.83
N PRO A 181 28.01 20.18 1.01
CA PRO A 181 27.00 19.16 1.26
C PRO A 181 27.14 18.54 2.65
N MET A 182 26.13 18.74 3.50
CA MET A 182 26.05 18.16 4.84
C MET A 182 24.74 17.39 4.99
N PRO A 183 24.74 16.21 5.65
CA PRO A 183 23.53 15.40 5.81
C PRO A 183 22.55 16.06 6.79
N ASN A 184 21.26 15.77 6.62
CA ASN A 184 20.24 16.18 7.57
C ASN A 184 20.35 15.42 8.90
N VAL A 185 19.84 16.04 9.96
CA VAL A 185 19.47 15.34 11.20
C VAL A 185 18.38 14.31 10.88
N PRO A 186 18.59 13.02 11.18
CA PRO A 186 17.59 11.98 10.99
C PRO A 186 16.24 12.38 11.56
N THR A 187 15.20 12.30 10.73
CA THR A 187 13.86 12.75 11.11
C THR A 187 12.82 11.74 10.64
N PRO A 188 11.84 11.34 11.48
CA PRO A 188 10.76 10.47 11.05
C PRO A 188 9.99 11.03 9.84
N LEU A 189 9.64 10.18 8.88
CA LEU A 189 8.90 10.57 7.67
C LEU A 189 7.52 11.14 8.01
N VAL A 190 6.90 10.71 9.11
CA VAL A 190 5.64 11.30 9.60
C VAL A 190 5.73 12.81 9.89
N ALA A 191 6.93 13.36 10.14
CA ALA A 191 7.15 14.80 10.29
C ALA A 191 7.17 15.57 8.94
N CYS A 192 7.11 14.85 7.82
CA CYS A 192 6.96 15.39 6.46
C CYS A 192 5.52 15.12 5.98
N PRO A 193 4.52 15.92 6.40
CA PRO A 193 3.12 15.61 6.16
C PRO A 193 2.77 15.73 4.68
N SER A 194 1.75 14.97 4.28
CA SER A 194 1.08 15.11 2.98
C SER A 194 -0.34 15.61 3.17
N ALA A 195 -0.78 16.53 2.30
CA ALA A 195 -2.19 16.95 2.26
C ALA A 195 -3.12 15.83 1.73
N GLN A 196 -2.57 14.78 1.12
CA GLN A 196 -3.31 13.67 0.51
C GLN A 196 -3.21 12.38 1.35
N MET A 197 -3.16 12.49 2.68
CA MET A 197 -3.25 11.32 3.57
C MET A 197 -4.56 10.54 3.38
N ALA A 198 -5.65 11.21 3.01
CA ALA A 198 -6.94 10.58 2.75
C ALA A 198 -6.90 9.60 1.56
N ALA A 199 -5.99 9.79 0.60
CA ALA A 199 -5.82 8.90 -0.55
C ALA A 199 -5.42 7.47 -0.14
N MET A 200 -4.76 7.32 1.01
CA MET A 200 -4.28 6.04 1.55
C MET A 200 -5.25 5.40 2.56
N THR A 201 -6.51 5.85 2.62
CA THR A 201 -7.53 5.21 3.45
C THR A 201 -8.04 3.91 2.81
N PRO A 202 -8.56 2.94 3.59
CA PRO A 202 -9.12 1.71 3.03
C PRO A 202 -10.23 1.96 2.00
N MET A 203 -11.08 2.95 2.26
CA MET A 203 -12.19 3.30 1.38
C MET A 203 -11.71 3.80 0.02
N THR A 204 -10.76 4.75 0.00
CA THR A 204 -10.24 5.29 -1.26
C THR A 204 -9.46 4.23 -2.03
N LEU A 205 -8.60 3.47 -1.35
CA LEU A 205 -7.87 2.35 -1.96
C LEU A 205 -8.82 1.32 -2.59
N LYS A 206 -9.85 0.89 -1.85
CA LYS A 206 -10.89 -0.02 -2.38
C LYS A 206 -11.55 0.58 -3.62
N SER A 207 -12.02 1.82 -3.53
CA SER A 207 -12.73 2.48 -4.63
C SER A 207 -11.88 2.57 -5.91
N GLU A 208 -10.60 2.89 -5.79
CA GLU A 208 -9.70 2.99 -6.94
C GLU A 208 -9.39 1.60 -7.53
N MET A 209 -9.21 0.57 -6.71
CA MET A 209 -9.05 -0.81 -7.18
C MET A 209 -10.32 -1.33 -7.86
N ASP A 210 -11.50 -1.11 -7.26
CA ASP A 210 -12.79 -1.45 -7.86
C ASP A 210 -12.97 -0.73 -9.20
N SER A 211 -12.69 0.58 -9.25
CA SER A 211 -12.81 1.36 -10.49
C SER A 211 -11.88 0.87 -11.59
N ALA A 212 -10.67 0.41 -11.23
CA ALA A 212 -9.69 -0.13 -12.15
C ALA A 212 -9.99 -1.55 -12.64
N LEU A 213 -10.86 -2.30 -11.97
CA LEU A 213 -11.18 -3.68 -12.33
C LEU A 213 -11.98 -3.74 -13.65
N ASP A 214 -11.63 -4.74 -14.46
CA ASP A 214 -12.27 -5.07 -15.74
C ASP A 214 -13.80 -5.20 -15.61
N GLY A 215 -14.52 -4.55 -16.52
CA GLY A 215 -16.00 -4.55 -16.50
C GLY A 215 -16.61 -5.92 -16.74
N GLY A 216 -15.96 -6.77 -17.54
CA GLY A 216 -16.41 -8.16 -17.76
C GLY A 216 -16.39 -8.95 -16.45
N LEU A 217 -15.29 -8.87 -15.71
CA LEU A 217 -15.13 -9.58 -14.44
C LEU A 217 -16.12 -9.10 -13.35
N LYS A 218 -16.47 -7.81 -13.36
CA LYS A 218 -17.53 -7.28 -12.48
C LYS A 218 -18.90 -7.84 -12.81
N ASN A 219 -19.22 -7.95 -14.10
CA ASN A 219 -20.52 -8.44 -14.56
C ASN A 219 -20.68 -9.95 -14.30
N GLU A 220 -19.58 -10.69 -14.27
CA GLU A 220 -19.53 -12.13 -13.97
C GLU A 220 -19.61 -12.45 -12.46
N ASP A 221 -19.50 -11.44 -11.59
CA ASP A 221 -19.55 -11.58 -10.13
C ASP A 221 -20.73 -10.80 -9.51
N PRO A 222 -21.97 -11.32 -9.62
CA PRO A 222 -23.16 -10.66 -9.07
C PRO A 222 -23.09 -10.53 -7.55
N THR A 223 -22.32 -11.39 -6.89
CA THR A 223 -22.12 -11.39 -5.43
C THR A 223 -21.06 -10.40 -4.95
N LYS A 224 -20.39 -9.68 -5.87
CA LYS A 224 -19.39 -8.65 -5.55
C LYS A 224 -18.26 -9.16 -4.62
N GLN A 225 -17.85 -10.40 -4.81
CA GLN A 225 -16.69 -10.99 -4.15
C GLN A 225 -15.42 -10.17 -4.40
N TYR A 226 -15.28 -9.57 -5.59
CA TYR A 226 -14.18 -8.66 -5.90
C TYR A 226 -14.14 -7.45 -4.95
N GLU A 227 -15.28 -6.90 -4.53
CA GLU A 227 -15.32 -5.75 -3.61
C GLU A 227 -14.81 -6.17 -2.23
N ALA A 228 -15.16 -7.37 -1.76
CA ALA A 228 -14.66 -7.92 -0.49
C ALA A 228 -13.15 -8.17 -0.55
N LEU A 229 -12.65 -8.66 -1.68
CA LEU A 229 -11.22 -8.85 -1.93
C LEU A 229 -10.45 -7.53 -1.88
N HIS A 230 -10.92 -6.51 -2.61
CA HIS A 230 -10.28 -5.20 -2.63
C HIS A 230 -10.37 -4.49 -1.29
N ASP A 231 -11.48 -4.61 -0.55
CA ASP A 231 -11.62 -4.08 0.81
C ASP A 231 -10.63 -4.74 1.79
N ALA A 232 -10.43 -6.06 1.69
CA ALA A 232 -9.45 -6.79 2.48
C ALA A 232 -8.02 -6.32 2.19
N ILE A 233 -7.62 -6.21 0.92
CA ILE A 233 -6.31 -5.70 0.51
C ILE A 233 -6.12 -4.25 0.97
N ALA A 234 -7.10 -3.38 0.71
CA ALA A 234 -7.07 -1.97 1.06
C ALA A 234 -6.88 -1.75 2.56
N THR A 235 -7.58 -2.54 3.39
CA THR A 235 -7.48 -2.49 4.85
C THR A 235 -6.04 -2.78 5.31
N VAL A 236 -5.41 -3.83 4.77
CA VAL A 236 -4.04 -4.21 5.15
C VAL A 236 -3.04 -3.16 4.66
N VAL A 237 -3.18 -2.68 3.42
CA VAL A 237 -2.28 -1.67 2.84
C VAL A 237 -2.33 -0.37 3.63
N ALA A 238 -3.53 0.14 3.95
CA ALA A 238 -3.70 1.35 4.73
C ALA A 238 -3.07 1.22 6.14
N ALA A 239 -3.31 0.10 6.82
CA ALA A 239 -2.71 -0.16 8.12
C ALA A 239 -1.18 -0.22 8.05
N ALA A 240 -0.64 -0.96 7.08
CA ALA A 240 0.80 -1.10 6.88
C ALA A 240 1.48 0.24 6.54
N PHE A 241 0.79 1.09 5.77
CA PHE A 241 1.23 2.44 5.43
C PHE A 241 1.28 3.35 6.66
N MET A 242 0.22 3.35 7.48
CA MET A 242 0.16 4.17 8.70
C MET A 242 1.22 3.76 9.73
N LEU A 243 1.53 2.47 9.84
CA LEU A 243 2.62 1.98 10.69
C LEU A 243 4.01 2.32 10.12
N TRP A 244 4.14 2.38 8.80
CA TRP A 244 5.41 2.66 8.13
C TRP A 244 5.86 4.12 8.29
N LEU A 245 4.96 5.11 8.19
CA LEU A 245 5.31 6.53 8.27
C LEU A 245 6.14 6.93 9.51
N PRO A 246 5.76 6.56 10.75
CA PRO A 246 6.57 6.89 11.92
C PRO A 246 7.83 6.02 12.07
N ALA A 247 7.81 4.79 11.54
CA ALA A 247 8.96 3.89 11.59
C ALA A 247 10.06 4.28 10.59
N GLN A 248 9.69 4.96 9.51
CA GLN A 248 10.60 5.35 8.44
C GLN A 248 11.38 6.61 8.79
N GLN A 249 12.71 6.57 8.70
CA GLN A 249 13.56 7.76 8.86
C GLN A 249 13.87 8.39 7.50
N VAL A 250 13.88 9.72 7.49
CA VAL A 250 14.44 10.57 6.43
C VAL A 250 15.87 10.90 6.82
N ILE A 251 16.83 10.38 6.06
CA ILE A 251 18.27 10.52 6.34
C ILE A 251 19.05 10.77 5.05
N GLY A 252 20.28 11.28 5.18
CA GLY A 252 21.17 11.43 4.04
C GLY A 252 20.70 12.47 3.01
N VAL A 253 19.75 13.32 3.36
CA VAL A 253 19.39 14.49 2.56
C VAL A 253 20.53 15.49 2.69
N MET A 254 21.33 15.61 1.62
CA MET A 254 22.53 16.45 1.64
C MET A 254 22.16 17.89 1.28
N GLY A 255 22.23 18.80 2.26
CA GLY A 255 22.01 20.23 2.07
C GLY A 255 23.31 20.99 1.82
N LYS A 256 23.27 22.06 1.02
CA LYS A 256 24.38 22.99 0.78
C LYS A 256 23.88 24.41 0.55
N GLY A 257 24.74 25.42 0.61
CA GLY A 257 24.32 26.77 0.23
C GLY A 257 25.28 27.89 0.63
N PRO A 258 25.09 29.09 0.07
CA PRO A 258 25.97 30.24 0.33
C PRO A 258 25.75 30.80 1.73
N VAL A 259 26.76 31.52 2.22
CA VAL A 259 26.74 32.24 3.51
C VAL A 259 27.00 33.73 3.21
N PRO A 260 25.97 34.52 2.86
CA PRO A 260 26.17 35.87 2.32
C PRO A 260 26.81 36.86 3.31
N SER A 261 26.68 36.61 4.61
CA SER A 261 27.28 37.46 5.64
C SER A 261 28.75 37.14 5.94
N PHE A 262 29.34 36.13 5.28
CA PHE A 262 30.75 35.80 5.46
C PHE A 262 31.64 36.89 4.86
N ALA A 263 32.29 37.68 5.71
CA ALA A 263 33.15 38.79 5.32
C ALA A 263 34.37 38.90 6.28
N PRO A 264 35.37 38.02 6.17
CA PRO A 264 36.61 38.15 6.94
C PRO A 264 37.33 39.47 6.65
N PRO A 265 37.96 40.12 7.66
CA PRO A 265 38.14 39.66 9.04
C PRO A 265 36.95 39.95 9.98
N TYR A 266 35.92 40.65 9.51
CA TYR A 266 34.88 41.25 10.37
C TYR A 266 33.76 40.27 10.78
N VAL A 267 33.42 39.30 9.93
CA VAL A 267 32.37 38.30 10.21
C VAL A 267 32.86 36.91 9.77
N PRO A 268 33.40 36.10 10.71
CA PRO A 268 34.01 34.81 10.38
C PRO A 268 32.99 33.70 10.12
N VAL A 269 31.72 33.90 10.48
CA VAL A 269 30.64 32.90 10.36
C VAL A 269 29.33 33.57 9.96
N GLY A 270 28.44 32.82 9.32
CA GLY A 270 27.09 33.30 9.00
C GLY A 270 26.09 32.20 8.74
N PRO A 271 24.79 32.50 8.69
CA PRO A 271 23.78 31.53 8.33
C PRO A 271 23.86 31.18 6.84
N VAL A 272 23.55 29.93 6.51
CA VAL A 272 23.26 29.57 5.13
C VAL A 272 21.95 30.22 4.71
N VAL A 273 21.93 30.87 3.56
CA VAL A 273 20.72 31.53 3.02
C VAL A 273 20.50 31.07 1.60
N ALA A 274 19.25 30.68 1.30
CA ALA A 274 18.87 30.18 -0.03
C ALA A 274 19.72 28.97 -0.49
N GLY A 275 19.99 28.05 0.45
CA GLY A 275 20.60 26.78 0.12
C GLY A 275 19.62 25.82 -0.56
N ASP A 276 20.17 24.73 -1.10
CA ASP A 276 19.44 23.67 -1.79
C ASP A 276 19.87 22.28 -1.29
N ASN A 277 19.20 21.23 -1.77
CA ASN A 277 19.61 19.86 -1.50
C ASN A 277 20.08 19.14 -2.77
N ILE A 278 20.89 18.10 -2.57
CA ILE A 278 21.26 17.16 -3.64
C ILE A 278 20.16 16.09 -3.73
N PRO A 279 19.48 15.93 -4.88
CA PRO A 279 18.39 14.97 -5.03
C PRO A 279 18.91 13.59 -5.48
N THR A 280 19.60 12.91 -4.57
CA THR A 280 20.05 11.52 -4.77
C THR A 280 19.08 10.52 -4.16
N PRO A 281 18.87 9.35 -4.80
CA PRO A 281 18.11 8.25 -4.20
C PRO A 281 18.65 7.80 -2.84
N GLY A 282 17.76 7.21 -2.03
CA GLY A 282 18.14 6.56 -0.77
C GLY A 282 17.91 7.42 0.47
N HIS A 283 17.05 8.46 0.39
CA HIS A 283 16.77 9.31 1.55
C HIS A 283 15.85 8.65 2.60
N LEU A 284 15.39 7.42 2.35
CA LEU A 284 14.50 6.68 3.23
C LEU A 284 15.19 5.40 3.74
N ALA A 285 15.59 5.39 5.02
CA ALA A 285 16.13 4.21 5.71
C ALA A 285 15.32 3.83 6.96
N THR A 286 15.27 2.54 7.26
CA THR A 286 14.58 1.98 8.43
C THR A 286 15.61 1.47 9.42
#